data_AF-B9FQK6-F1
#
_entry.id   AF-B9FQK6-F1
#
_cell.length_a   1.000
_cell.length_b   1.000
_cell.length_c   1.000
_cell.angle_alpha   90.00
_cell.angle_beta   90.00
_cell.angle_gamma   90.00
#
_symmetry.space_group_name_H-M   'P 1'
#
loop_
_entity.id
_entity.type
_entity.pdbx_description
1 polymer ?
#
loop_
_entity_poly.entity_id
_entity_poly.type
_entity_poly.pdbx_seq_one_letter_code
_entity_poly.pdbx_strand_id
1 'polypeptide(L)'
;MGAELRRDDMEVAEEDISDSQAFRFVEHVLQSVRMDPFQVDLRDKEEYDSLLSIVDSSKKRSYDDEALLVTTLKALSEAVSKIDIMYHHALLNNIFTMSIWYLNSDTRDALLSLITRLAAVADQFLRECLQMLVNNFTPPGSLTAFIGQPRWLARKKEIYSQLHESLRMISDTVPLAPRMLKDIIDRSMPKLFDNKAKMVSFVECMLGLDNDRMGDLIGALLLAKVVDLLTELDVNITWEDILQDEHNKGIFDMELEDLGEDEDSLGQEGTKALFGGNACAEKLDGLMVVFCEHLKSCKEHGRLPQEFDILKTIFRASVLRVHKSKFAQFIMFYACSLDPEICGLEFALFLSDIFIKKEEDSISRMSAVSYVGSYLSRARFISADTVVGILKRLVDWCVDYCDLQNNIRITTKPINHQIFYASCQAVMYILCFRLRSIMDYPNLKAQLFNMPFGYILTHPLEPLKVCLPSIVDEFLRQAKAARLFNASVHSEFEDALESDLSKTFGGMNRLDMFFPFDPYLLKESDRYMRPNFEYWSMVKTTYNNYNSDVDDELVDLDAPEMNVGSLDDHVEIDLNSDDDLEYSMNKMSITPNRSFFHQIMANSDTGLTMPARIRPSISPPS
;
A
#
# COMPACT_ATOMS: atom_id res chain seq x y z
N MET A 1 84.01 24.20 -11.03
CA MET A 1 83.29 23.10 -10.37
C MET A 1 83.73 23.10 -8.92
N GLY A 2 82.86 23.23 -7.91
CA GLY A 2 81.47 23.68 -7.92
C GLY A 2 81.19 24.27 -6.54
N ALA A 3 80.49 25.39 -6.45
CA ALA A 3 80.27 26.06 -5.16
C ALA A 3 79.12 25.40 -4.40
N GLU A 4 79.35 25.05 -3.13
CA GLU A 4 78.28 24.67 -2.21
C GLU A 4 77.45 25.92 -1.89
N LEU A 5 76.22 25.96 -2.42
CA LEU A 5 75.21 26.92 -2.01
C LEU A 5 74.18 26.19 -1.17
N ARG A 6 74.15 26.51 0.13
CA ARG A 6 72.96 26.29 0.95
C ARG A 6 71.77 26.94 0.25
N ARG A 7 70.65 26.24 0.20
CA ARG A 7 69.34 26.89 0.17
C ARG A 7 68.87 26.92 1.60
N ASP A 8 68.43 28.07 2.06
CA ASP A 8 67.73 28.17 3.34
C ASP A 8 66.35 27.53 3.17
N ASP A 9 65.98 26.65 4.09
CA ASP A 9 64.64 26.06 4.15
C ASP A 9 63.66 27.14 4.59
N MET A 10 63.10 27.87 3.62
CA MET A 10 62.05 28.85 3.85
C MET A 10 60.74 28.10 4.09
N GLU A 11 60.52 27.69 5.33
CA GLU A 11 59.24 27.18 5.81
C GLU A 11 58.15 28.23 5.52
N VAL A 12 57.31 27.94 4.52
CA VAL A 12 56.06 28.66 4.33
C VAL A 12 55.14 28.16 5.45
N ALA A 13 55.07 28.92 6.53
CA ALA A 13 54.06 28.70 7.55
C ALA A 13 52.68 28.96 6.94
N GLU A 14 51.97 27.89 6.63
CA GLU A 14 50.55 27.95 6.33
C GLU A 14 49.84 28.38 7.62
N GLU A 15 49.40 29.64 7.67
CA GLU A 15 48.70 30.18 8.83
C GLU A 15 47.30 29.55 8.91
N ASP A 16 47.17 28.48 9.70
CA ASP A 16 45.89 27.94 10.17
C ASP A 16 45.04 29.09 10.76
N ILE A 17 44.09 29.60 9.97
CA ILE A 17 43.23 30.71 10.38
C ILE A 17 42.38 30.24 11.56
N SER A 18 42.61 30.82 12.73
CA SER A 18 41.84 30.50 13.94
C SER A 18 40.34 30.76 13.69
N ASP A 19 39.48 29.88 14.20
CA ASP A 19 38.01 30.07 14.21
C ASP A 19 37.65 31.51 14.68
N SER A 20 38.40 32.07 15.65
CA SER A 20 38.20 33.44 16.17
C SER A 20 38.58 34.57 15.20
N GLN A 21 39.48 34.32 14.25
CA GLN A 21 39.85 35.25 13.17
C GLN A 21 38.83 35.15 12.03
N ALA A 22 38.44 33.92 11.65
CA ALA A 22 37.41 33.67 10.65
C ALA A 22 36.05 34.27 11.04
N PHE A 23 35.64 34.13 12.31
CA PHE A 23 34.45 34.79 12.84
C PHE A 23 34.48 36.30 12.65
N ARG A 24 35.59 36.97 13.03
CA ARG A 24 35.73 38.43 12.89
C ARG A 24 35.75 38.90 11.44
N PHE A 25 36.36 38.12 10.55
CA PHE A 25 36.35 38.40 9.11
C PHE A 25 34.92 38.34 8.55
N VAL A 26 34.20 37.24 8.80
CA VAL A 26 32.80 37.10 8.37
C VAL A 26 31.89 38.16 9.00
N GLU A 27 32.07 38.47 10.28
CA GLU A 27 31.33 39.55 10.96
C GLU A 27 31.62 40.94 10.33
N HIS A 28 32.85 41.21 9.88
CA HIS A 28 33.20 42.45 9.19
C HIS A 28 32.52 42.54 7.82
N VAL A 29 32.74 41.54 6.97
CA VAL A 29 32.23 41.49 5.59
C VAL A 29 30.70 41.57 5.55
N LEU A 30 29.99 40.87 6.44
CA LEU A 30 28.52 40.96 6.55
C LEU A 30 28.02 42.32 7.07
N GLN A 31 28.87 43.17 7.64
CA GLN A 31 28.48 44.51 8.08
C GLN A 31 28.83 45.58 7.06
N SER A 32 29.95 45.46 6.34
CA SER A 32 30.35 46.45 5.33
C SER A 32 29.48 46.40 4.06
N VAL A 33 28.98 45.23 3.66
CA VAL A 33 28.06 45.12 2.51
C VAL A 33 26.58 45.38 2.86
N ARG A 34 26.23 45.63 4.13
CA ARG A 34 24.85 45.89 4.59
C ARG A 34 24.40 47.34 4.34
N MET A 35 24.60 47.81 3.12
CA MET A 35 24.23 49.15 2.65
C MET A 35 23.83 49.13 1.17
N ASP A 36 23.49 50.28 0.60
CA ASP A 36 23.16 50.36 -0.82
C ASP A 36 24.32 49.84 -1.70
N PRO A 37 24.09 48.97 -2.71
CA PRO A 37 25.15 48.39 -3.53
C PRO A 37 26.04 49.39 -4.27
N PHE A 38 25.64 50.66 -4.40
CA PHE A 38 26.45 51.74 -4.97
C PHE A 38 27.32 52.48 -3.94
N GLN A 39 27.30 52.08 -2.66
CA GLN A 39 28.04 52.72 -1.55
C GLN A 39 29.13 51.82 -0.91
N VAL A 40 29.10 50.51 -1.17
CA VAL A 40 30.09 49.52 -0.69
C VAL A 40 31.48 49.79 -1.31
N ASP A 41 32.58 49.69 -0.54
CA ASP A 41 33.94 49.77 -1.11
C ASP A 41 34.19 48.55 -2.03
N LEU A 42 35.01 48.73 -3.06
CA LEU A 42 35.37 47.66 -4.00
C LEU A 42 36.04 46.48 -3.27
N ARG A 43 36.80 46.75 -2.20
CA ARG A 43 37.44 45.70 -1.38
C ARG A 43 36.45 44.92 -0.52
N ASP A 44 35.54 45.60 0.18
CA ASP A 44 34.45 44.94 0.93
C ASP A 44 33.60 44.05 0.01
N LYS A 45 33.38 44.51 -1.23
CA LYS A 45 32.72 43.72 -2.26
C LYS A 45 33.57 42.54 -2.74
N GLU A 46 34.87 42.71 -2.99
CA GLU A 46 35.77 41.61 -3.38
C GLU A 46 35.89 40.55 -2.26
N GLU A 47 35.90 40.96 -0.98
CA GLU A 47 35.86 40.06 0.17
C GLU A 47 34.52 39.30 0.27
N TYR A 48 33.40 39.96 -0.01
CA TYR A 48 32.09 39.30 -0.07
C TYR A 48 31.91 38.38 -1.29
N ASP A 49 32.37 38.78 -2.47
CA ASP A 49 32.38 37.94 -3.67
C ASP A 49 33.31 36.71 -3.47
N SER A 50 34.39 36.85 -2.67
CA SER A 50 35.21 35.73 -2.19
C SER A 50 34.46 34.80 -1.23
N LEU A 51 33.70 35.36 -0.26
CA LEU A 51 32.84 34.59 0.64
C LEU A 51 31.77 33.79 -0.13
N LEU A 52 31.09 34.43 -1.09
CA LEU A 52 30.15 33.77 -2.01
C LEU A 52 30.81 32.65 -2.81
N SER A 53 32.07 32.86 -3.23
CA SER A 53 32.89 31.92 -3.97
C SER A 53 33.30 30.67 -3.15
N ILE A 54 33.46 30.78 -1.83
CA ILE A 54 33.70 29.64 -0.92
C ILE A 54 32.40 28.84 -0.70
N VAL A 55 31.29 29.55 -0.48
CA VAL A 55 29.97 28.99 -0.17
C VAL A 55 29.23 28.48 -1.44
N ASP A 56 29.83 28.64 -2.63
CA ASP A 56 29.31 28.13 -3.91
C ASP A 56 29.13 26.59 -3.89
N SER A 57 27.90 26.13 -4.19
CA SER A 57 27.55 24.70 -4.26
C SER A 57 27.88 24.03 -5.61
N SER A 58 28.30 24.77 -6.63
CA SER A 58 28.61 24.26 -7.98
C SER A 58 30.05 23.77 -8.17
N LYS A 59 30.97 24.19 -7.29
CA LYS A 59 32.40 23.89 -7.42
C LYS A 59 32.75 22.47 -6.94
N LYS A 60 33.69 21.85 -7.65
CA LYS A 60 34.48 20.73 -7.11
C LYS A 60 35.45 21.29 -6.07
N ARG A 61 35.50 20.67 -4.90
CA ARG A 61 36.32 21.08 -3.76
C ARG A 61 37.53 20.16 -3.60
N SER A 62 38.68 20.75 -3.29
CA SER A 62 39.82 20.07 -2.66
C SER A 62 39.53 19.80 -1.17
N TYR A 63 40.46 19.16 -0.46
CA TYR A 63 40.38 19.04 1.00
C TYR A 63 40.47 20.42 1.67
N ASP A 64 41.30 21.31 1.13
CA ASP A 64 41.58 22.62 1.68
C ASP A 64 40.39 23.57 1.48
N ASP A 65 39.71 23.49 0.32
CA ASP A 65 38.42 24.15 0.08
C ASP A 65 37.33 23.66 1.06
N GLU A 66 37.32 22.38 1.40
CA GLU A 66 36.32 21.81 2.31
C GLU A 66 36.60 22.21 3.76
N ALA A 67 37.86 22.25 4.20
CA ALA A 67 38.25 22.81 5.50
C ALA A 67 37.90 24.31 5.61
N LEU A 68 38.23 25.11 4.60
CA LEU A 68 37.89 26.54 4.54
C LEU A 68 36.36 26.75 4.58
N LEU A 69 35.59 25.88 3.93
CA LEU A 69 34.12 25.91 4.00
C LEU A 69 33.60 25.56 5.39
N VAL A 70 34.14 24.55 6.08
CA VAL A 70 33.75 24.21 7.47
C VAL A 70 33.95 25.43 8.38
N THR A 71 35.13 26.04 8.34
CA THR A 71 35.45 27.24 9.15
C THR A 71 34.56 28.43 8.78
N THR A 72 34.25 28.62 7.49
CA THR A 72 33.34 29.66 7.02
C THR A 72 31.90 29.44 7.50
N LEU A 73 31.39 28.21 7.46
CA LEU A 73 30.04 27.86 7.95
C LEU A 73 29.93 28.01 9.46
N LYS A 74 30.97 27.64 10.24
CA LYS A 74 31.05 27.92 11.69
C LYS A 74 31.01 29.42 11.98
N ALA A 75 31.84 30.21 11.29
CA ALA A 75 31.87 31.67 11.43
C ALA A 75 30.51 32.31 11.10
N LEU A 76 29.85 31.87 10.02
CA LEU A 76 28.47 32.27 9.69
C LEU A 76 27.46 31.87 10.77
N SER A 77 27.62 30.69 11.38
CA SER A 77 26.78 30.15 12.46
C SER A 77 26.87 30.97 13.76
N GLU A 78 27.97 31.72 13.96
CA GLU A 78 28.09 32.70 15.05
C GLU A 78 27.66 34.11 14.60
N ALA A 79 27.90 34.48 13.34
CA ALA A 79 27.56 35.79 12.77
C ALA A 79 26.09 35.94 12.33
N VAL A 80 25.21 34.96 12.57
CA VAL A 80 23.80 34.92 12.12
C VAL A 80 23.03 36.23 12.40
N SER A 81 23.27 36.88 13.54
CA SER A 81 22.63 38.16 13.91
C SER A 81 22.94 39.34 12.97
N LYS A 82 23.94 39.19 12.09
CA LYS A 82 24.34 40.18 11.06
C LYS A 82 23.82 39.82 9.67
N ILE A 83 23.24 38.63 9.48
CA ILE A 83 22.71 38.20 8.19
C ILE A 83 21.37 38.91 7.91
N ASP A 84 21.25 39.53 6.74
CA ASP A 84 20.09 40.32 6.33
C ASP A 84 19.54 39.78 5.00
N ILE A 85 18.22 39.57 4.92
CA ILE A 85 17.56 38.97 3.77
C ILE A 85 17.67 39.80 2.48
N MET A 86 17.80 41.13 2.60
CA MET A 86 17.89 42.01 1.43
C MET A 86 19.32 42.11 0.88
N TYR A 87 20.30 42.29 1.77
CA TYR A 87 21.69 42.51 1.36
C TYR A 87 22.43 41.18 1.09
N HIS A 88 22.14 40.12 1.84
CA HIS A 88 22.85 38.84 1.76
C HIS A 88 22.09 37.76 0.97
N HIS A 89 21.17 38.15 0.09
CA HIS A 89 20.36 37.24 -0.74
C HIS A 89 21.23 36.22 -1.51
N ALA A 90 22.34 36.64 -2.11
CA ALA A 90 23.24 35.74 -2.86
C ALA A 90 23.88 34.66 -1.95
N LEU A 91 24.30 35.04 -0.74
CA LEU A 91 24.89 34.14 0.24
C LEU A 91 23.83 33.15 0.76
N LEU A 92 22.66 33.66 1.13
CA LEU A 92 21.51 32.86 1.56
C LEU A 92 21.08 31.87 0.49
N ASN A 93 21.01 32.29 -0.79
CA ASN A 93 20.74 31.41 -1.91
C ASN A 93 21.75 30.25 -1.98
N ASN A 94 23.06 30.56 -1.96
CA ASN A 94 24.11 29.53 -2.04
C ASN A 94 24.06 28.54 -0.86
N ILE A 95 23.74 29.02 0.35
CA ILE A 95 23.52 28.18 1.54
C ILE A 95 22.30 27.27 1.34
N PHE A 96 21.15 27.82 0.93
CA PHE A 96 19.90 27.07 0.78
C PHE A 96 19.89 26.12 -0.43
N THR A 97 20.76 26.32 -1.43
CA THR A 97 20.96 25.36 -2.54
C THR A 97 21.93 24.22 -2.22
N MET A 98 22.54 24.18 -1.03
CA MET A 98 23.42 23.07 -0.67
C MET A 98 22.66 21.76 -0.48
N SER A 99 23.08 20.73 -1.21
CA SER A 99 22.61 19.34 -1.02
C SER A 99 23.53 18.61 -0.03
N ILE A 100 23.00 18.33 1.16
CA ILE A 100 23.69 17.66 2.28
C ILE A 100 24.33 16.34 1.87
N TRP A 101 23.68 15.61 0.94
CA TRP A 101 24.13 14.31 0.40
C TRP A 101 25.53 14.31 -0.23
N TYR A 102 26.07 15.46 -0.63
CA TYR A 102 27.40 15.57 -1.21
C TYR A 102 28.49 15.94 -0.20
N LEU A 103 28.14 16.50 0.96
CA LEU A 103 29.07 17.07 1.93
C LEU A 103 29.73 15.99 2.81
N ASN A 104 30.98 16.21 3.25
CA ASN A 104 31.56 15.41 4.34
C ASN A 104 30.80 15.63 5.68
N SER A 105 31.16 14.92 6.76
CA SER A 105 30.45 15.08 8.04
C SER A 105 30.59 16.49 8.58
N ASP A 106 31.81 16.96 8.78
CA ASP A 106 32.08 18.23 9.47
C ASP A 106 31.43 19.43 8.77
N THR A 107 31.35 19.40 7.43
CA THR A 107 30.69 20.43 6.61
C THR A 107 29.17 20.35 6.72
N ARG A 108 28.61 19.14 6.71
CA ARG A 108 27.17 18.90 6.95
C ARG A 108 26.77 19.34 8.36
N ASP A 109 27.59 19.03 9.35
CA ASP A 109 27.31 19.31 10.75
C ASP A 109 27.43 20.82 11.04
N ALA A 110 28.41 21.49 10.43
CA ALA A 110 28.51 22.96 10.42
C ALA A 110 27.34 23.64 9.69
N LEU A 111 26.91 23.11 8.54
CA LEU A 111 25.76 23.63 7.78
C LEU A 111 24.44 23.46 8.55
N LEU A 112 24.19 22.29 9.14
CA LEU A 112 22.98 22.03 9.92
C LEU A 112 22.93 22.88 11.21
N SER A 113 24.09 23.11 11.85
CA SER A 113 24.24 24.07 12.95
C SER A 113 23.87 25.50 12.50
N LEU A 114 24.39 25.96 11.35
CA LEU A 114 24.05 27.26 10.76
C LEU A 114 22.55 27.37 10.45
N ILE A 115 21.95 26.40 9.77
CA ILE A 115 20.51 26.38 9.44
C ILE A 115 19.64 26.41 10.71
N THR A 116 20.01 25.63 11.74
CA THR A 116 19.29 25.59 13.02
C THR A 116 19.32 26.94 13.74
N ARG A 117 20.48 27.62 13.76
CA ARG A 117 20.59 28.96 14.36
C ARG A 117 19.91 30.05 13.52
N LEU A 118 20.00 29.98 12.19
CA LEU A 118 19.37 30.92 11.27
C LEU A 118 17.84 30.90 11.42
N ALA A 119 17.24 29.72 11.54
CA ALA A 119 15.82 29.53 11.83
C ALA A 119 15.40 30.08 13.21
N ALA A 120 16.31 30.10 14.19
CA ALA A 120 16.04 30.55 15.56
C ALA A 120 16.20 32.07 15.76
N VAL A 121 16.94 32.77 14.90
CA VAL A 121 17.21 34.22 15.06
C VAL A 121 16.11 35.11 14.50
N ALA A 122 15.42 34.70 13.41
CA ALA A 122 14.31 35.47 12.85
C ALA A 122 13.30 34.62 12.07
N ASP A 123 12.01 34.85 12.31
CA ASP A 123 10.88 34.24 11.57
C ASP A 123 11.01 34.39 10.04
N GLN A 124 11.73 35.41 9.57
CA GLN A 124 11.95 35.74 8.16
C GLN A 124 12.80 34.71 7.39
N PHE A 125 13.55 33.85 8.09
CA PHE A 125 14.36 32.77 7.48
C PHE A 125 13.79 31.38 7.78
N LEU A 126 12.77 31.28 8.64
CA LEU A 126 12.26 30.01 9.15
C LEU A 126 11.67 29.13 8.04
N ARG A 127 10.99 29.74 7.06
CA ARG A 127 10.39 29.00 5.93
C ARG A 127 11.48 28.40 5.04
N GLU A 128 12.52 29.16 4.76
CA GLU A 128 13.62 28.84 3.86
C GLU A 128 14.51 27.76 4.48
N CYS A 129 14.80 27.87 5.78
CA CYS A 129 15.50 26.84 6.55
C CYS A 129 14.73 25.51 6.56
N LEU A 130 13.42 25.53 6.89
CA LEU A 130 12.59 24.33 6.89
C LEU A 130 12.44 23.72 5.48
N GLN A 131 12.30 24.56 4.43
CA GLN A 131 12.23 24.09 3.05
C GLN A 131 13.54 23.46 2.59
N MET A 132 14.70 24.03 2.96
CA MET A 132 16.02 23.45 2.67
C MET A 132 16.17 22.05 3.29
N LEU A 133 15.75 21.87 4.54
CA LEU A 133 15.79 20.57 5.23
C LEU A 133 14.84 19.56 4.57
N VAL A 134 13.59 19.95 4.26
CA VAL A 134 12.61 19.07 3.58
C VAL A 134 13.03 18.72 2.14
N ASN A 135 13.65 19.65 1.40
CA ASN A 135 14.22 19.36 0.08
C ASN A 135 15.31 18.26 0.14
N ASN A 136 16.04 18.18 1.25
CA ASN A 136 17.08 17.17 1.46
C ASN A 136 16.54 15.81 1.96
N PHE A 137 15.23 15.63 2.21
CA PHE A 137 14.64 14.30 2.48
C PHE A 137 14.86 13.34 1.31
N THR A 138 14.86 13.87 0.09
CA THR A 138 15.14 13.09 -1.12
C THR A 138 16.60 13.24 -1.55
N PRO A 139 17.29 12.14 -1.88
CA PRO A 139 18.62 12.21 -2.49
C PRO A 139 18.56 12.80 -3.90
N PRO A 140 19.59 13.55 -4.33
CA PRO A 140 19.77 13.94 -5.73
C PRO A 140 19.73 12.73 -6.68
N GLY A 141 19.11 12.91 -7.86
CA GLY A 141 18.86 11.83 -8.83
C GLY A 141 20.11 11.05 -9.29
N SER A 142 21.28 11.67 -9.23
CA SER A 142 22.59 11.07 -9.49
C SER A 142 23.02 10.04 -8.43
N LEU A 143 22.60 10.21 -7.18
CA LEU A 143 22.92 9.33 -6.06
C LEU A 143 21.88 8.22 -5.87
N THR A 144 20.65 8.42 -6.36
CA THR A 144 19.53 7.48 -6.23
C THR A 144 19.87 6.03 -6.64
N ALA A 145 20.67 5.84 -7.69
CA ALA A 145 21.10 4.51 -8.15
C ALA A 145 22.08 3.79 -7.21
N PHE A 146 22.78 4.52 -6.34
CA PHE A 146 23.81 3.97 -5.45
C PHE A 146 23.30 3.65 -4.04
N ILE A 147 22.10 4.11 -3.68
CA ILE A 147 21.60 4.09 -2.30
C ILE A 147 21.26 2.68 -1.79
N GLY A 148 21.01 1.71 -2.68
CA GLY A 148 20.90 0.30 -2.31
C GLY A 148 22.20 -0.36 -1.84
N GLN A 149 23.36 0.32 -1.97
CA GLN A 149 24.64 -0.24 -1.52
C GLN A 149 24.84 -0.07 0.00
N PRO A 150 25.39 -1.06 0.73
CA PRO A 150 25.54 -1.01 2.19
C PRO A 150 26.22 0.24 2.75
N ARG A 151 27.25 0.76 2.05
CA ARG A 151 27.93 2.01 2.44
C ARG A 151 27.01 3.24 2.38
N TRP A 152 26.12 3.30 1.40
CA TRP A 152 25.16 4.40 1.25
C TRP A 152 23.96 4.24 2.19
N LEU A 153 23.53 3.01 2.51
CA LEU A 153 22.51 2.76 3.54
C LEU A 153 22.93 3.30 4.91
N ALA A 154 24.19 3.11 5.31
CA ALA A 154 24.74 3.66 6.55
C ALA A 154 24.71 5.21 6.55
N ARG A 155 25.26 5.84 5.51
CA ARG A 155 25.28 7.31 5.35
C ARG A 155 23.87 7.91 5.26
N LYS A 156 22.91 7.21 4.65
CA LYS A 156 21.50 7.62 4.57
C LYS A 156 20.86 7.71 5.96
N LYS A 157 21.02 6.68 6.80
CA LYS A 157 20.49 6.67 8.17
C LYS A 157 21.08 7.79 9.02
N GLU A 158 22.38 8.03 8.87
CA GLU A 158 23.10 9.13 9.52
C GLU A 158 22.55 10.51 9.07
N ILE A 159 22.46 10.78 7.76
CA ILE A 159 21.87 12.02 7.22
C ILE A 159 20.43 12.23 7.74
N TYR A 160 19.60 11.18 7.75
CA TYR A 160 18.23 11.26 8.26
C TYR A 160 18.21 11.61 9.75
N SER A 161 19.01 10.92 10.58
CA SER A 161 19.11 11.23 12.01
C SER A 161 19.44 12.71 12.28
N GLN A 162 20.34 13.29 11.49
CA GLN A 162 20.76 14.69 11.64
C GLN A 162 19.73 15.69 11.09
N LEU A 163 19.02 15.35 10.01
CA LEU A 163 17.86 16.12 9.53
C LEU A 163 16.74 16.15 10.58
N HIS A 164 16.44 14.98 11.18
CA HIS A 164 15.44 14.85 12.24
C HIS A 164 15.84 15.63 13.50
N GLU A 165 17.10 15.55 13.91
CA GLU A 165 17.65 16.32 15.04
C GLU A 165 17.58 17.83 14.79
N SER A 166 17.98 18.29 13.59
CA SER A 166 17.90 19.71 13.22
C SER A 166 16.46 20.23 13.24
N LEU A 167 15.52 19.46 12.67
CA LEU A 167 14.09 19.81 12.69
C LEU A 167 13.51 19.80 14.11
N ARG A 168 13.94 18.86 14.97
CA ARG A 168 13.57 18.80 16.40
C ARG A 168 14.08 20.06 17.13
N MET A 169 15.35 20.39 16.99
CA MET A 169 15.97 21.58 17.60
C MET A 169 15.30 22.90 17.17
N ILE A 170 14.97 23.05 15.88
CA ILE A 170 14.21 24.21 15.37
C ILE A 170 12.80 24.24 16.00
N SER A 171 12.14 23.09 16.15
CA SER A 171 10.77 22.98 16.67
C SER A 171 10.66 23.22 18.18
N ASP A 172 11.63 22.73 18.97
CA ASP A 172 11.72 23.02 20.41
C ASP A 172 12.09 24.50 20.67
N THR A 173 12.81 25.15 19.74
CA THR A 173 13.22 26.56 19.85
C THR A 173 12.14 27.54 19.36
N VAL A 174 11.42 27.20 18.29
CA VAL A 174 10.51 28.12 17.58
C VAL A 174 9.09 27.53 17.48
N PRO A 175 8.14 27.94 18.34
CA PRO A 175 6.80 27.35 18.42
C PRO A 175 5.94 27.43 17.15
N LEU A 176 6.32 28.28 16.18
CA LEU A 176 5.66 28.36 14.87
C LEU A 176 6.15 27.28 13.89
N ALA A 177 7.35 26.74 14.09
CA ALA A 177 8.01 25.83 13.14
C ALA A 177 7.19 24.56 12.82
N PRO A 178 6.57 23.84 13.78
CA PRO A 178 5.76 22.66 13.43
C PRO A 178 4.58 22.97 12.49
N ARG A 179 3.98 24.17 12.61
CA ARG A 179 2.89 24.61 11.74
C ARG A 179 3.36 24.97 10.34
N MET A 180 4.57 25.53 10.21
CA MET A 180 5.18 25.85 8.92
C MET A 180 5.78 24.62 8.24
N LEU A 181 6.39 23.71 9.00
CA LEU A 181 6.86 22.41 8.53
C LEU A 181 5.71 21.57 7.95
N LYS A 182 4.53 21.59 8.60
CA LYS A 182 3.28 21.02 8.07
C LYS A 182 2.90 21.56 6.69
N ASP A 183 2.91 22.89 6.50
CA ASP A 183 2.63 23.56 5.22
C ASP A 183 3.69 23.25 4.14
N ILE A 184 4.95 23.10 4.54
CA ILE A 184 6.07 22.78 3.65
C ILE A 184 6.04 21.31 3.19
N ILE A 185 5.81 20.37 4.12
CA ILE A 185 5.70 18.93 3.82
C ILE A 185 4.53 18.67 2.88
N ASP A 186 3.34 19.24 3.14
CA ASP A 186 2.15 19.06 2.31
C ASP A 186 2.37 19.48 0.84
N ARG A 187 3.09 20.59 0.63
CA ARG A 187 3.49 21.07 -0.72
C ARG A 187 4.59 20.24 -1.37
N SER A 188 5.42 19.58 -0.55
CA SER A 188 6.60 18.81 -0.97
C SER A 188 6.30 17.32 -1.18
N MET A 189 5.09 16.86 -0.81
CA MET A 189 4.64 15.48 -0.98
C MET A 189 4.89 14.96 -2.41
N PRO A 190 5.40 13.72 -2.57
CA PRO A 190 5.60 13.11 -3.89
C PRO A 190 4.29 12.97 -4.65
N LYS A 191 4.35 13.16 -5.97
CA LYS A 191 3.17 13.13 -6.87
C LYS A 191 3.21 11.86 -7.72
N LEU A 192 2.07 11.36 -8.22
CA LEU A 192 1.99 10.11 -8.99
C LEU A 192 3.06 9.90 -10.07
N PHE A 193 3.51 10.98 -10.74
CA PHE A 193 4.54 10.95 -11.79
C PHE A 193 6.00 10.92 -11.28
N ASP A 194 6.25 11.13 -10.00
CA ASP A 194 7.59 10.98 -9.40
C ASP A 194 8.08 9.52 -9.47
N ASN A 195 9.39 9.33 -9.48
CA ASN A 195 9.99 7.98 -9.48
C ASN A 195 9.89 7.31 -8.09
N LYS A 196 9.81 5.97 -8.08
CA LYS A 196 9.69 5.13 -6.86
C LYS A 196 10.70 5.50 -5.78
N ALA A 197 11.98 5.62 -6.13
CA ALA A 197 13.04 5.87 -5.15
C ALA A 197 12.96 7.27 -4.51
N LYS A 198 12.47 8.30 -5.23
CA LYS A 198 12.15 9.61 -4.66
C LYS A 198 10.97 9.51 -3.68
N MET A 199 9.88 8.84 -4.08
CA MET A 199 8.71 8.64 -3.21
C MET A 199 9.09 7.95 -1.89
N VAL A 200 9.74 6.78 -2.01
CA VAL A 200 10.22 5.96 -0.89
C VAL A 200 11.15 6.76 0.02
N SER A 201 12.16 7.43 -0.53
CA SER A 201 13.11 8.22 0.28
C SER A 201 12.44 9.38 1.02
N PHE A 202 11.51 10.09 0.38
CA PHE A 202 10.77 11.18 1.02
C PHE A 202 9.91 10.67 2.18
N VAL A 203 9.12 9.62 1.94
CA VAL A 203 8.20 9.07 2.95
C VAL A 203 8.95 8.42 4.11
N GLU A 204 10.08 7.75 3.86
CA GLU A 204 10.95 7.19 4.90
C GLU A 204 11.58 8.28 5.78
N CYS A 205 12.08 9.37 5.17
CA CYS A 205 12.60 10.51 5.93
C CYS A 205 11.47 11.23 6.70
N MET A 206 10.29 11.37 6.09
CA MET A 206 9.13 12.04 6.68
C MET A 206 8.56 11.26 7.87
N LEU A 207 8.33 9.95 7.76
CA LEU A 207 7.85 9.12 8.87
C LEU A 207 8.89 9.02 10.01
N GLY A 208 10.18 9.21 9.71
CA GLY A 208 11.20 9.40 10.74
C GLY A 208 10.98 10.63 11.65
N LEU A 209 10.18 11.62 11.24
CA LEU A 209 9.74 12.73 12.11
C LEU A 209 8.60 12.36 13.06
N ASP A 210 7.89 11.25 12.79
CA ASP A 210 6.84 10.70 13.65
C ASP A 210 7.47 9.90 14.80
N ASN A 211 8.40 10.56 15.50
CA ASN A 211 9.11 10.13 16.69
C ASN A 211 9.16 11.30 17.69
N ASP A 212 9.16 10.99 18.98
CA ASP A 212 9.14 11.96 20.08
C ASP A 212 8.01 13.02 19.96
N ARG A 213 8.21 14.17 20.64
CA ARG A 213 7.31 15.34 20.64
C ARG A 213 6.95 15.91 19.27
N MET A 214 7.69 15.56 18.21
CA MET A 214 7.32 15.98 16.86
C MET A 214 6.16 15.13 16.33
N GLY A 215 6.15 13.82 16.62
CA GLY A 215 5.00 12.94 16.35
C GLY A 215 3.71 13.47 16.99
N ASP A 216 3.77 13.87 18.26
CA ASP A 216 2.63 14.47 18.99
C ASP A 216 1.99 15.69 18.27
N LEU A 217 2.78 16.43 17.49
CA LEU A 217 2.38 17.70 16.86
C LEU A 217 2.02 17.57 15.37
N ILE A 218 2.68 16.66 14.63
CA ILE A 218 2.47 16.50 13.19
C ILE A 218 2.21 15.06 12.72
N GLY A 219 2.51 14.03 13.53
CA GLY A 219 2.41 12.61 13.18
C GLY A 219 1.07 12.20 12.56
N ALA A 220 -0.04 12.63 13.15
CA ALA A 220 -1.38 12.37 12.62
C ALA A 220 -1.64 12.97 11.21
N LEU A 221 -0.93 14.04 10.83
CA LEU A 221 -0.92 14.51 9.43
C LEU A 221 0.00 13.64 8.56
N LEU A 222 1.19 13.31 9.04
CA LEU A 222 2.18 12.54 8.27
C LEU A 222 1.60 11.18 7.88
N LEU A 223 1.01 10.47 8.85
CA LEU A 223 0.29 9.22 8.61
C LEU A 223 -0.86 9.42 7.62
N ALA A 224 -1.71 10.43 7.81
CA ALA A 224 -2.82 10.70 6.87
C ALA A 224 -2.32 10.93 5.44
N LYS A 225 -1.25 11.71 5.27
CA LYS A 225 -0.66 12.03 3.96
C LYS A 225 -0.01 10.83 3.27
N VAL A 226 0.54 9.87 4.03
CA VAL A 226 1.00 8.61 3.45
C VAL A 226 -0.18 7.72 3.08
N VAL A 227 -1.21 7.59 3.91
CA VAL A 227 -2.39 6.76 3.57
C VAL A 227 -3.13 7.31 2.36
N ASP A 228 -3.33 8.63 2.26
CA ASP A 228 -3.93 9.27 1.09
C ASP A 228 -3.11 8.95 -0.19
N LEU A 229 -1.76 8.99 -0.13
CA LEU A 229 -0.88 8.64 -1.26
C LEU A 229 -0.89 7.14 -1.60
N LEU A 230 -0.94 6.26 -0.59
CA LEU A 230 -1.07 4.80 -0.79
C LEU A 230 -2.40 4.51 -1.51
N THR A 231 -3.51 5.08 -1.04
CA THR A 231 -4.83 4.92 -1.66
C THR A 231 -4.92 5.56 -3.05
N GLU A 232 -4.28 6.70 -3.31
CA GLU A 232 -4.20 7.29 -4.65
C GLU A 232 -3.46 6.37 -5.63
N LEU A 233 -2.34 5.77 -5.23
CA LEU A 233 -1.60 4.81 -6.06
C LEU A 233 -2.39 3.52 -6.30
N ASP A 234 -3.01 2.97 -5.26
CA ASP A 234 -3.75 1.70 -5.26
C ASP A 234 -5.01 1.74 -6.15
N VAL A 235 -5.76 2.84 -6.11
CA VAL A 235 -6.94 3.06 -6.98
C VAL A 235 -6.57 3.16 -8.46
N ASN A 236 -5.31 3.51 -8.77
CA ASN A 236 -4.77 3.56 -10.14
C ASN A 236 -4.19 2.21 -10.62
N ILE A 237 -4.21 1.15 -9.81
CA ILE A 237 -3.92 -0.22 -10.26
C ILE A 237 -5.23 -0.83 -10.77
N THR A 238 -5.29 -1.22 -12.03
CA THR A 238 -6.49 -1.83 -12.63
C THR A 238 -6.51 -3.35 -12.37
N TRP A 239 -7.64 -4.02 -12.70
CA TRP A 239 -7.67 -5.49 -12.68
C TRP A 239 -6.99 -6.11 -13.90
N GLU A 240 -6.89 -5.37 -15.02
CA GLU A 240 -6.14 -5.78 -16.22
C GLU A 240 -4.61 -5.83 -15.96
N ASP A 241 -4.13 -5.12 -14.93
CA ASP A 241 -2.75 -5.19 -14.43
C ASP A 241 -2.47 -6.42 -13.52
N ILE A 242 -3.53 -7.12 -13.09
CA ILE A 242 -3.49 -8.16 -12.04
C ILE A 242 -3.86 -9.53 -12.60
N LEU A 243 -4.93 -9.59 -13.39
CA LEU A 243 -5.49 -10.83 -13.95
C LEU A 243 -5.44 -10.75 -15.48
N GLN A 244 -4.69 -11.64 -16.11
CA GLN A 244 -4.83 -11.93 -17.53
C GLN A 244 -5.66 -13.23 -17.68
N ASP A 245 -6.60 -13.18 -18.62
CA ASP A 245 -7.41 -14.27 -19.19
C ASP A 245 -8.49 -15.00 -18.35
N GLU A 246 -8.58 -14.87 -17.02
CA GLU A 246 -9.57 -15.66 -16.24
C GLU A 246 -10.69 -14.85 -15.55
N HIS A 247 -11.84 -14.71 -16.24
CA HIS A 247 -13.03 -13.99 -15.72
C HIS A 247 -14.19 -14.89 -15.24
N ASN A 248 -14.01 -16.22 -15.23
CA ASN A 248 -15.09 -17.19 -14.96
C ASN A 248 -14.83 -18.16 -13.78
N LYS A 249 -13.70 -18.07 -13.07
CA LYS A 249 -13.39 -18.93 -11.91
C LYS A 249 -13.87 -18.32 -10.60
N GLY A 250 -14.12 -19.15 -9.59
CA GLY A 250 -14.57 -18.72 -8.28
C GLY A 250 -13.47 -18.06 -7.45
N ILE A 251 -13.88 -17.30 -6.43
CA ILE A 251 -12.99 -16.62 -5.47
C ILE A 251 -11.99 -17.57 -4.78
N PHE A 252 -12.35 -18.84 -4.66
CA PHE A 252 -11.53 -19.92 -4.08
C PHE A 252 -10.63 -20.61 -5.10
N ASP A 253 -11.06 -20.67 -6.37
CA ASP A 253 -10.38 -21.43 -7.42
C ASP A 253 -9.16 -20.66 -7.94
N MET A 254 -9.29 -19.34 -8.12
CA MET A 254 -8.18 -18.45 -8.52
C MET A 254 -6.97 -18.55 -7.57
N GLU A 255 -7.21 -18.78 -6.28
CA GLU A 255 -6.16 -18.85 -5.25
C GLU A 255 -5.51 -20.25 -5.12
N LEU A 256 -6.04 -21.26 -5.81
CA LEU A 256 -5.46 -22.61 -5.84
C LEU A 256 -4.45 -22.80 -6.99
N GLU A 257 -4.59 -22.06 -8.08
CA GLU A 257 -3.77 -22.24 -9.29
C GLU A 257 -2.49 -21.37 -9.30
N ASP A 258 -2.54 -20.17 -8.70
CA ASP A 258 -1.42 -19.22 -8.53
C ASP A 258 -0.20 -19.78 -7.75
N LEU A 259 -0.29 -21.02 -7.26
CA LEU A 259 0.73 -21.73 -6.48
C LEU A 259 1.22 -23.03 -7.16
N GLY A 260 0.82 -23.29 -8.42
CA GLY A 260 1.08 -24.55 -9.12
C GLY A 260 2.40 -24.67 -9.90
N GLU A 261 3.12 -23.58 -10.17
CA GLU A 261 4.32 -23.57 -11.06
C GLU A 261 5.69 -23.63 -10.34
N ASP A 262 5.76 -24.07 -9.07
CA ASP A 262 6.98 -24.00 -8.24
C ASP A 262 7.55 -25.37 -7.77
N GLU A 263 7.44 -26.42 -8.60
CA GLU A 263 8.29 -27.63 -8.52
C GLU A 263 9.10 -27.87 -9.82
N ASP A 264 10.42 -28.07 -9.65
CA ASP A 264 11.41 -28.54 -10.63
C ASP A 264 11.48 -27.90 -12.03
N SER A 265 12.14 -26.73 -12.13
CA SER A 265 12.99 -26.41 -13.31
C SER A 265 14.14 -25.43 -13.01
N LEU A 266 15.37 -25.97 -12.94
CA LEU A 266 16.60 -25.19 -12.86
C LEU A 266 16.98 -24.53 -14.20
N GLY A 267 16.33 -23.40 -14.51
CA GLY A 267 16.89 -22.37 -15.38
C GLY A 267 16.44 -22.35 -16.84
N GLN A 268 15.24 -21.83 -17.10
CA GLN A 268 14.90 -21.12 -18.34
C GLN A 268 14.03 -19.87 -18.02
N GLU A 269 13.85 -18.97 -18.99
CA GLU A 269 13.23 -17.66 -18.75
C GLU A 269 11.71 -17.67 -19.03
N GLY A 270 10.93 -17.79 -17.95
CA GLY A 270 9.47 -17.81 -17.90
C GLY A 270 9.04 -18.76 -16.76
N THR A 271 8.02 -18.49 -15.94
CA THR A 271 7.01 -17.42 -15.97
C THR A 271 7.42 -16.18 -15.13
N LYS A 272 7.29 -14.95 -15.67
CA LYS A 272 7.62 -13.69 -14.96
C LYS A 272 6.62 -12.55 -15.22
N ALA A 273 5.35 -12.74 -14.88
CA ALA A 273 4.35 -11.68 -14.86
C ALA A 273 3.45 -11.79 -13.63
N LEU A 274 3.25 -10.67 -12.92
CA LEU A 274 2.18 -10.47 -11.92
C LEU A 274 1.94 -8.97 -11.66
N PHE A 275 2.96 -8.13 -11.90
CA PHE A 275 2.87 -6.65 -11.98
C PHE A 275 3.92 -6.07 -12.95
N GLY A 276 4.36 -6.83 -13.95
CA GLY A 276 5.56 -6.58 -14.77
C GLY A 276 5.45 -5.40 -15.76
N GLY A 277 5.19 -4.20 -15.25
CA GLY A 277 4.98 -2.98 -16.02
C GLY A 277 4.15 -1.91 -15.30
N ASN A 278 3.38 -2.27 -14.24
CA ASN A 278 2.56 -1.29 -13.54
C ASN A 278 3.41 -0.48 -12.54
N ALA A 279 3.82 0.72 -12.98
CA ALA A 279 4.61 1.64 -12.18
C ALA A 279 3.91 2.16 -10.91
N CYS A 280 2.58 2.06 -10.78
CA CYS A 280 1.87 2.41 -9.55
C CYS A 280 1.99 1.29 -8.51
N ALA A 281 1.86 0.02 -8.91
CA ALA A 281 2.07 -1.15 -8.06
C ALA A 281 3.50 -1.19 -7.51
N GLU A 282 4.52 -0.97 -8.35
CA GLU A 282 5.91 -0.93 -7.87
C GLU A 282 6.15 0.18 -6.84
N LYS A 283 5.55 1.37 -7.03
CA LYS A 283 5.65 2.50 -6.09
C LYS A 283 4.94 2.19 -4.78
N LEU A 284 3.74 1.64 -4.87
CA LEU A 284 2.91 1.25 -3.73
C LEU A 284 3.63 0.19 -2.88
N ASP A 285 4.18 -0.86 -3.48
CA ASP A 285 4.94 -1.91 -2.81
C ASP A 285 6.11 -1.35 -1.98
N GLY A 286 6.91 -0.46 -2.58
CA GLY A 286 8.01 0.21 -1.88
C GLY A 286 7.56 1.12 -0.73
N LEU A 287 6.40 1.76 -0.84
CA LEU A 287 5.82 2.58 0.23
C LEU A 287 5.19 1.72 1.34
N MET A 288 4.58 0.59 1.00
CA MET A 288 4.06 -0.40 1.95
C MET A 288 5.20 -0.99 2.80
N VAL A 289 6.37 -1.27 2.21
CA VAL A 289 7.58 -1.67 2.95
C VAL A 289 7.96 -0.61 4.00
N VAL A 290 8.09 0.66 3.60
CA VAL A 290 8.46 1.75 4.52
C VAL A 290 7.42 1.92 5.63
N PHE A 291 6.12 1.81 5.31
CA PHE A 291 5.06 1.95 6.30
C PHE A 291 5.04 0.79 7.31
N CYS A 292 5.32 -0.45 6.86
CA CYS A 292 5.45 -1.60 7.75
C CYS A 292 6.70 -1.50 8.65
N GLU A 293 7.80 -0.91 8.15
CA GLU A 293 8.99 -0.64 8.96
C GLU A 293 8.73 0.45 10.01
N HIS A 294 7.94 1.49 9.67
CA HIS A 294 7.47 2.50 10.63
C HIS A 294 6.59 1.92 11.74
N LEU A 295 5.55 1.16 11.37
CA LEU A 295 4.65 0.50 12.33
C LEU A 295 5.41 -0.46 13.27
N LYS A 296 6.39 -1.19 12.73
CA LYS A 296 7.26 -2.06 13.54
C LYS A 296 8.08 -1.25 14.54
N SER A 297 8.67 -0.12 14.12
CA SER A 297 9.37 0.80 15.02
C SER A 297 8.44 1.35 16.11
N CYS A 298 7.20 1.72 15.77
CA CYS A 298 6.21 2.19 16.74
C CYS A 298 5.85 1.13 17.79
N LYS A 299 5.82 -0.16 17.42
CA LYS A 299 5.72 -1.27 18.39
C LYS A 299 6.97 -1.39 19.26
N GLU A 300 8.16 -1.38 18.65
CA GLU A 300 9.43 -1.53 19.38
C GLU A 300 9.67 -0.40 20.41
N HIS A 301 9.12 0.79 20.16
CA HIS A 301 9.12 1.92 21.08
C HIS A 301 7.85 2.02 21.97
N GLY A 302 6.95 1.03 21.92
CA GLY A 302 5.76 0.96 22.78
C GLY A 302 4.66 1.98 22.49
N ARG A 303 4.69 2.66 21.33
CA ARG A 303 3.71 3.68 20.95
C ARG A 303 2.49 3.14 20.22
N LEU A 304 2.62 2.00 19.52
CA LEU A 304 1.68 1.44 18.53
C LEU A 304 0.17 1.71 18.77
N PRO A 305 -0.42 1.53 19.98
CA PRO A 305 -1.83 1.86 20.21
C PRO A 305 -2.22 3.31 19.87
N GLN A 306 -1.31 4.27 20.06
CA GLN A 306 -1.52 5.69 19.76
C GLN A 306 -1.56 5.95 18.24
N GLU A 307 -0.60 5.41 17.48
CA GLU A 307 -0.66 5.47 16.01
C GLU A 307 -1.85 4.68 15.48
N PHE A 308 -2.26 3.59 16.15
CA PHE A 308 -3.41 2.78 15.76
C PHE A 308 -4.76 3.51 15.96
N ASP A 309 -4.92 4.32 17.01
CA ASP A 309 -6.09 5.22 17.17
C ASP A 309 -6.17 6.27 16.06
N ILE A 310 -5.02 6.85 15.71
CA ILE A 310 -4.88 7.78 14.58
C ILE A 310 -5.23 7.06 13.26
N LEU A 311 -4.74 5.83 13.05
CA LEU A 311 -4.98 5.06 11.82
C LEU A 311 -6.41 4.54 11.70
N LYS A 312 -7.09 4.13 12.78
CA LYS A 312 -8.55 3.88 12.77
C LYS A 312 -9.33 5.11 12.26
N THR A 313 -8.91 6.30 12.68
CA THR A 313 -9.52 7.58 12.26
C THR A 313 -9.26 7.88 10.77
N ILE A 314 -8.02 7.70 10.30
CA ILE A 314 -7.64 7.90 8.89
C ILE A 314 -8.31 6.87 7.97
N PHE A 315 -8.26 5.58 8.33
CA PHE A 315 -8.89 4.48 7.60
C PHE A 315 -10.38 4.75 7.36
N ARG A 316 -11.11 5.22 8.37
CA ARG A 316 -12.53 5.60 8.26
C ARG A 316 -12.77 6.76 7.28
N ALA A 317 -11.85 7.71 7.19
CA ALA A 317 -11.95 8.87 6.32
C ALA A 317 -11.61 8.53 4.85
N SER A 318 -10.42 7.94 4.63
CA SER A 318 -9.77 7.80 3.32
C SER A 318 -9.85 6.40 2.71
N VAL A 319 -10.05 5.32 3.47
CA VAL A 319 -9.91 3.93 2.96
C VAL A 319 -11.25 3.17 2.94
N LEU A 320 -12.05 3.27 4.02
CA LEU A 320 -13.27 2.49 4.24
C LEU A 320 -14.29 2.57 3.09
N ARG A 321 -14.37 3.70 2.38
CA ARG A 321 -15.33 3.92 1.27
C ARG A 321 -14.70 3.83 -0.13
N VAL A 322 -13.44 3.41 -0.24
CA VAL A 322 -12.72 3.37 -1.52
C VAL A 322 -12.78 1.97 -2.12
N HIS A 323 -13.87 1.71 -2.85
CA HIS A 323 -14.21 0.43 -3.49
C HIS A 323 -13.26 -0.05 -4.61
N LYS A 324 -12.06 0.52 -4.73
CA LYS A 324 -11.02 0.13 -5.71
C LYS A 324 -9.65 -0.14 -5.08
N SER A 325 -9.49 0.12 -3.78
CA SER A 325 -8.26 -0.16 -3.04
C SER A 325 -8.11 -1.67 -2.80
N LYS A 326 -6.94 -2.22 -3.07
CA LYS A 326 -6.61 -3.66 -2.96
C LYS A 326 -5.49 -3.91 -1.94
N PHE A 327 -4.65 -2.91 -1.67
CA PHE A 327 -3.44 -3.07 -0.86
C PHE A 327 -3.29 -2.03 0.26
N ALA A 328 -3.80 -0.81 0.10
CA ALA A 328 -3.63 0.26 1.11
C ALA A 328 -4.21 -0.13 2.48
N GLN A 329 -5.29 -0.90 2.51
CA GLN A 329 -5.91 -1.44 3.73
C GLN A 329 -4.99 -2.38 4.54
N PHE A 330 -3.99 -3.01 3.91
CA PHE A 330 -3.10 -3.95 4.61
C PHE A 330 -2.19 -3.29 5.66
N ILE A 331 -2.08 -1.94 5.67
CA ILE A 331 -1.45 -1.24 6.80
C ILE A 331 -2.20 -1.49 8.11
N MET A 332 -3.53 -1.60 8.07
CA MET A 332 -4.33 -1.94 9.25
C MET A 332 -4.15 -3.41 9.62
N PHE A 333 -4.13 -4.30 8.62
CA PHE A 333 -3.88 -5.73 8.82
C PHE A 333 -2.54 -5.97 9.53
N TYR A 334 -1.48 -5.30 9.09
CA TYR A 334 -0.15 -5.41 9.69
C TYR A 334 -0.05 -4.72 11.07
N ALA A 335 -0.66 -3.54 11.26
CA ALA A 335 -0.75 -2.92 12.59
C ALA A 335 -1.45 -3.85 13.60
N CYS A 336 -2.48 -4.59 13.16
CA CYS A 336 -3.16 -5.59 13.97
C CYS A 336 -2.33 -6.87 14.20
N SER A 337 -1.52 -7.31 13.24
CA SER A 337 -0.66 -8.49 13.43
C SER A 337 0.52 -8.22 14.37
N LEU A 338 0.91 -6.94 14.50
CA LEU A 338 1.86 -6.49 15.51
C LEU A 338 1.28 -6.56 16.93
N ASP A 339 -0.02 -6.33 17.14
CA ASP A 339 -0.68 -6.51 18.45
C ASP A 339 -2.08 -7.15 18.28
N PRO A 340 -2.14 -8.50 18.24
CA PRO A 340 -3.40 -9.23 18.05
C PRO A 340 -4.41 -9.07 19.19
N GLU A 341 -3.94 -8.91 20.42
CA GLU A 341 -4.76 -8.90 21.63
C GLU A 341 -5.50 -7.57 21.80
N ILE A 342 -4.82 -6.44 21.52
CA ILE A 342 -5.41 -5.10 21.61
C ILE A 342 -5.83 -4.63 20.22
N CYS A 343 -4.88 -4.31 19.34
CA CYS A 343 -5.17 -3.68 18.04
C CYS A 343 -6.01 -4.59 17.15
N GLY A 344 -5.72 -5.90 17.13
CA GLY A 344 -6.45 -6.88 16.33
C GLY A 344 -7.90 -7.10 16.75
N LEU A 345 -8.16 -7.18 18.06
CA LEU A 345 -9.51 -7.24 18.62
C LEU A 345 -10.27 -5.91 18.40
N GLU A 346 -9.61 -4.77 18.64
CA GLU A 346 -10.21 -3.46 18.45
C GLU A 346 -10.60 -3.19 16.99
N PHE A 347 -9.82 -3.63 16.00
CA PHE A 347 -10.19 -3.45 14.59
C PHE A 347 -11.48 -4.21 14.24
N ALA A 348 -11.61 -5.45 14.69
CA ALA A 348 -12.81 -6.25 14.45
C ALA A 348 -14.05 -5.68 15.19
N LEU A 349 -13.86 -5.22 16.43
CA LEU A 349 -14.90 -4.51 17.17
C LEU A 349 -15.31 -3.22 16.45
N PHE A 350 -14.35 -2.36 16.08
CA PHE A 350 -14.56 -1.10 15.36
C PHE A 350 -15.34 -1.28 14.05
N LEU A 351 -14.96 -2.25 13.21
CA LEU A 351 -15.66 -2.55 11.97
C LEU A 351 -17.09 -3.06 12.23
N SER A 352 -17.27 -3.99 13.18
CA SER A 352 -18.60 -4.50 13.51
C SER A 352 -19.50 -3.41 14.14
N ASP A 353 -18.94 -2.48 14.89
CA ASP A 353 -19.64 -1.32 15.44
C ASP A 353 -20.15 -0.37 14.34
N ILE A 354 -19.34 -0.09 13.32
CA ILE A 354 -19.76 0.69 12.14
C ILE A 354 -20.90 -0.03 11.40
N PHE A 355 -20.78 -1.35 11.21
CA PHE A 355 -21.83 -2.13 10.58
C PHE A 355 -23.16 -2.13 11.37
N ILE A 356 -23.12 -2.25 12.70
CA ILE A 356 -24.33 -2.38 13.55
C ILE A 356 -25.06 -1.04 13.74
N LYS A 357 -24.33 0.07 13.89
CA LYS A 357 -24.90 1.40 14.16
C LYS A 357 -25.82 1.87 13.02
N LYS A 358 -26.97 2.46 13.37
CA LYS A 358 -28.02 2.88 12.41
C LYS A 358 -27.83 4.32 11.93
N GLU A 359 -26.95 5.04 12.59
CA GLU A 359 -26.51 6.41 12.33
C GLU A 359 -25.48 6.47 11.18
N GLU A 360 -24.88 5.33 10.84
CA GLU A 360 -23.88 5.16 9.78
C GLU A 360 -24.54 5.01 8.41
N ASP A 361 -23.91 5.56 7.37
CA ASP A 361 -24.45 5.49 6.01
C ASP A 361 -24.37 4.07 5.41
N SER A 362 -25.28 3.74 4.49
CA SER A 362 -25.39 2.39 3.93
C SER A 362 -24.12 1.89 3.25
N ILE A 363 -23.29 2.78 2.69
CA ILE A 363 -22.05 2.43 1.99
C ILE A 363 -20.96 2.10 3.00
N SER A 364 -20.80 2.93 4.04
CA SER A 364 -19.90 2.66 5.17
C SER A 364 -20.29 1.37 5.90
N ARG A 365 -21.59 1.10 6.09
CA ARG A 365 -22.07 -0.13 6.73
C ARG A 365 -21.81 -1.38 5.90
N MET A 366 -22.04 -1.33 4.58
CA MET A 366 -21.73 -2.46 3.68
C MET A 366 -20.21 -2.70 3.57
N SER A 367 -19.42 -1.63 3.45
CA SER A 367 -17.96 -1.76 3.41
C SER A 367 -17.42 -2.35 4.71
N ALA A 368 -17.91 -1.89 5.87
CA ALA A 368 -17.44 -2.38 7.17
C ALA A 368 -17.71 -3.89 7.38
N VAL A 369 -18.83 -4.42 6.88
CA VAL A 369 -19.12 -5.86 7.00
C VAL A 369 -18.31 -6.71 6.02
N SER A 370 -18.02 -6.20 4.81
CA SER A 370 -17.01 -6.79 3.90
C SER A 370 -15.61 -6.80 4.54
N TYR A 371 -15.18 -5.68 5.14
CA TYR A 371 -13.87 -5.57 5.81
C TYR A 371 -13.76 -6.56 6.97
N VAL A 372 -14.75 -6.66 7.86
CA VAL A 372 -14.67 -7.59 9.02
C VAL A 372 -14.80 -9.05 8.61
N GLY A 373 -15.61 -9.36 7.60
CA GLY A 373 -15.71 -10.70 7.02
C GLY A 373 -14.38 -11.16 6.44
N SER A 374 -13.76 -10.33 5.61
CA SER A 374 -12.45 -10.62 5.01
C SER A 374 -11.36 -10.74 6.06
N TYR A 375 -11.32 -9.79 7.01
CA TYR A 375 -10.32 -9.76 8.07
C TYR A 375 -10.36 -11.01 8.95
N LEU A 376 -11.53 -11.43 9.43
CA LEU A 376 -11.64 -12.59 10.32
C LEU A 376 -11.36 -13.91 9.59
N SER A 377 -11.64 -14.02 8.29
CA SER A 377 -11.14 -15.14 7.49
C SER A 377 -9.62 -15.16 7.44
N ARG A 378 -9.01 -14.05 7.00
CA ARG A 378 -7.61 -13.99 6.52
C ARG A 378 -6.56 -13.74 7.61
N ALA A 379 -6.91 -13.15 8.76
CA ALA A 379 -5.96 -12.78 9.80
C ALA A 379 -5.59 -13.96 10.73
N ARG A 380 -4.51 -14.71 10.43
CA ARG A 380 -4.13 -15.94 11.17
C ARG A 380 -3.94 -15.73 12.66
N PHE A 381 -3.45 -14.55 13.03
CA PHE A 381 -3.15 -14.12 14.39
C PHE A 381 -4.38 -13.85 15.26
N ILE A 382 -5.58 -13.77 14.67
CA ILE A 382 -6.84 -13.59 15.42
C ILE A 382 -7.35 -14.94 15.94
N SER A 383 -7.64 -14.98 17.24
CA SER A 383 -8.07 -16.18 17.94
C SER A 383 -9.46 -16.66 17.50
N ALA A 384 -9.71 -17.97 17.57
CA ALA A 384 -11.01 -18.54 17.25
C ALA A 384 -12.13 -18.03 18.19
N ASP A 385 -11.81 -17.67 19.44
CA ASP A 385 -12.76 -17.06 20.38
C ASP A 385 -13.17 -15.66 19.90
N THR A 386 -12.20 -14.84 19.49
CA THR A 386 -12.45 -13.53 18.86
C THR A 386 -13.30 -13.66 17.59
N VAL A 387 -13.00 -14.63 16.71
CA VAL A 387 -13.81 -14.90 15.51
C VAL A 387 -15.25 -15.23 15.89
N VAL A 388 -15.48 -16.14 16.84
CA VAL A 388 -16.83 -16.55 17.27
C VAL A 388 -17.58 -15.41 17.97
N GLY A 389 -16.91 -14.60 18.79
CA GLY A 389 -17.50 -13.44 19.47
C GLY A 389 -17.98 -12.35 18.50
N ILE A 390 -17.21 -12.06 17.43
CA ILE A 390 -17.63 -11.12 16.39
C ILE A 390 -18.66 -11.75 15.44
N LEU A 391 -18.51 -13.03 15.07
CA LEU A 391 -19.48 -13.78 14.26
C LEU A 391 -20.87 -13.77 14.94
N LYS A 392 -20.91 -13.96 16.27
CA LYS A 392 -22.16 -13.84 17.04
C LYS A 392 -22.81 -12.46 16.88
N ARG A 393 -22.03 -11.36 16.96
CA ARG A 393 -22.54 -9.99 16.78
C ARG A 393 -23.14 -9.78 15.38
N LEU A 394 -22.58 -10.39 14.33
CA LEU A 394 -23.12 -10.35 12.98
C LEU A 394 -24.40 -11.18 12.84
N VAL A 395 -24.42 -12.40 13.41
CA VAL A 395 -25.59 -13.29 13.38
C VAL A 395 -26.76 -12.72 14.17
N ASP A 396 -26.53 -12.20 15.38
CA ASP A 396 -27.57 -11.57 16.21
C ASP A 396 -28.22 -10.39 15.45
N TRP A 397 -27.42 -9.57 14.77
CA TRP A 397 -27.95 -8.49 13.92
C TRP A 397 -28.80 -9.01 12.75
N CYS A 398 -28.42 -10.13 12.13
CA CYS A 398 -29.23 -10.76 11.08
C CYS A 398 -30.56 -11.30 11.60
N VAL A 399 -30.61 -11.84 12.83
CA VAL A 399 -31.86 -12.26 13.50
C VAL A 399 -32.77 -11.05 13.74
N ASP A 400 -32.24 -9.98 14.34
CA ASP A 400 -32.97 -8.71 14.55
C ASP A 400 -33.55 -8.15 13.22
N TYR A 401 -32.81 -8.31 12.12
CA TYR A 401 -33.25 -7.88 10.80
C TYR A 401 -34.39 -8.76 10.25
N CYS A 402 -34.27 -10.08 10.35
CA CYS A 402 -35.32 -11.04 9.99
C CYS A 402 -36.62 -10.77 10.77
N ASP A 403 -36.53 -10.61 12.09
CA ASP A 403 -37.68 -10.30 12.96
C ASP A 403 -38.35 -8.98 12.56
N LEU A 404 -37.56 -7.94 12.23
CA LEU A 404 -38.10 -6.68 11.74
C LEU A 404 -38.82 -6.83 10.39
N GLN A 405 -38.28 -7.60 9.44
CA GLN A 405 -38.92 -7.81 8.14
C GLN A 405 -40.17 -8.70 8.23
N ASN A 406 -40.20 -9.71 9.11
CA ASN A 406 -41.40 -10.54 9.30
C ASN A 406 -42.60 -9.75 9.85
N ASN A 407 -42.38 -8.62 10.52
CA ASN A 407 -43.42 -7.69 10.94
C ASN A 407 -43.89 -6.71 9.84
N ILE A 408 -43.16 -6.59 8.72
CA ILE A 408 -43.42 -5.63 7.64
C ILE A 408 -43.79 -6.40 6.37
N ARG A 409 -45.05 -6.29 5.90
CA ARG A 409 -45.53 -7.01 4.71
C ARG A 409 -44.61 -6.75 3.51
N ILE A 410 -43.91 -7.79 3.08
CA ILE A 410 -42.61 -7.70 2.39
C ILE A 410 -42.75 -7.14 0.97
N THR A 411 -41.82 -6.25 0.59
CA THR A 411 -41.55 -5.88 -0.81
C THR A 411 -40.25 -6.55 -1.24
N THR A 412 -40.35 -7.72 -1.88
CA THR A 412 -39.29 -8.72 -2.13
C THR A 412 -38.21 -8.32 -3.15
N LYS A 413 -37.86 -7.03 -3.27
CA LYS A 413 -36.78 -6.58 -4.16
C LYS A 413 -35.42 -6.67 -3.45
N PRO A 414 -34.45 -7.49 -3.91
CA PRO A 414 -33.19 -7.68 -3.18
C PRO A 414 -32.39 -6.38 -2.92
N ILE A 415 -32.51 -5.40 -3.82
CA ILE A 415 -31.87 -4.08 -3.69
C ILE A 415 -32.31 -3.30 -2.43
N ASN A 416 -33.45 -3.64 -1.81
CA ASN A 416 -33.89 -3.03 -0.54
C ASN A 416 -33.17 -3.61 0.69
N HIS A 417 -32.50 -4.76 0.55
CA HIS A 417 -31.97 -5.56 1.65
C HIS A 417 -30.45 -5.79 1.54
N GLN A 418 -29.74 -4.96 0.76
CA GLN A 418 -28.30 -5.11 0.47
C GLN A 418 -27.41 -5.29 1.71
N ILE A 419 -27.65 -4.53 2.80
CA ILE A 419 -26.90 -4.66 4.06
C ILE A 419 -27.07 -6.05 4.70
N PHE A 420 -28.27 -6.64 4.58
CA PHE A 420 -28.55 -7.97 5.12
C PHE A 420 -27.85 -9.07 4.30
N TYR A 421 -27.89 -9.00 2.97
CA TYR A 421 -27.16 -9.96 2.12
C TYR A 421 -25.63 -9.85 2.30
N ALA A 422 -25.09 -8.62 2.40
CA ALA A 422 -23.67 -8.42 2.69
C ALA A 422 -23.26 -9.03 4.05
N SER A 423 -24.11 -8.92 5.08
CA SER A 423 -23.88 -9.57 6.38
C SER A 423 -23.95 -11.09 6.30
N CYS A 424 -24.98 -11.64 5.63
CA CYS A 424 -25.11 -13.09 5.45
C CYS A 424 -23.90 -13.67 4.69
N GLN A 425 -23.43 -12.98 3.64
CA GLN A 425 -22.26 -13.42 2.88
C GLN A 425 -20.97 -13.31 3.69
N ALA A 426 -20.78 -12.26 4.50
CA ALA A 426 -19.63 -12.17 5.40
C ALA A 426 -19.64 -13.31 6.44
N VAL A 427 -20.80 -13.63 7.02
CA VAL A 427 -20.99 -14.77 7.93
C VAL A 427 -20.63 -16.10 7.25
N MET A 428 -21.06 -16.33 6.01
CA MET A 428 -20.72 -17.54 5.26
C MET A 428 -19.22 -17.61 4.91
N TYR A 429 -18.62 -16.52 4.41
CA TYR A 429 -17.20 -16.45 4.05
C TYR A 429 -16.27 -16.64 5.26
N ILE A 430 -16.60 -16.09 6.44
CA ILE A 430 -15.87 -16.37 7.69
C ILE A 430 -15.87 -17.87 7.98
N LEU A 431 -17.01 -18.55 7.77
CA LEU A 431 -17.15 -19.97 8.05
C LEU A 431 -16.43 -20.85 7.00
N CYS A 432 -16.34 -20.46 5.73
CA CYS A 432 -15.49 -21.16 4.75
C CYS A 432 -14.02 -21.26 5.21
N PHE A 433 -13.47 -20.19 5.79
CA PHE A 433 -12.07 -20.17 6.28
C PHE A 433 -11.92 -20.75 7.70
N ARG A 434 -12.90 -20.55 8.60
CA ARG A 434 -12.72 -20.79 10.04
C ARG A 434 -13.60 -21.87 10.67
N LEU A 435 -14.55 -22.48 9.95
CA LEU A 435 -15.45 -23.48 10.54
C LEU A 435 -14.67 -24.67 11.14
N ARG A 436 -13.64 -25.20 10.46
CA ARG A 436 -12.84 -26.30 11.01
C ARG A 436 -12.11 -25.91 12.31
N SER A 437 -11.41 -24.79 12.32
CA SER A 437 -10.63 -24.35 13.49
C SER A 437 -11.51 -23.91 14.66
N ILE A 438 -12.76 -23.50 14.43
CA ILE A 438 -13.78 -23.32 15.48
C ILE A 438 -14.26 -24.68 16.03
N MET A 439 -14.47 -25.66 15.14
CA MET A 439 -14.97 -27.00 15.49
C MET A 439 -14.01 -27.84 16.33
N ASP A 440 -12.71 -27.52 16.31
CA ASP A 440 -11.67 -28.17 17.12
C ASP A 440 -11.79 -27.83 18.63
N TYR A 441 -12.48 -26.73 19.00
CA TYR A 441 -12.67 -26.31 20.39
C TYR A 441 -14.11 -26.59 20.86
N PRO A 442 -14.34 -27.53 21.81
CA PRO A 442 -15.70 -27.93 22.21
C PRO A 442 -16.60 -26.80 22.74
N ASN A 443 -16.01 -25.81 23.42
CA ASN A 443 -16.72 -24.62 23.91
C ASN A 443 -17.15 -23.69 22.77
N LEU A 444 -16.27 -23.43 21.79
CA LEU A 444 -16.56 -22.56 20.65
C LEU A 444 -17.55 -23.23 19.69
N LYS A 445 -17.39 -24.53 19.46
CA LYS A 445 -18.38 -25.36 18.78
C LYS A 445 -19.76 -25.29 19.43
N ALA A 446 -19.85 -25.38 20.75
CA ALA A 446 -21.13 -25.26 21.46
C ALA A 446 -21.74 -23.85 21.32
N GLN A 447 -20.93 -22.78 21.34
CA GLN A 447 -21.42 -21.42 21.05
C GLN A 447 -21.94 -21.29 19.61
N LEU A 448 -21.20 -21.82 18.63
CA LEU A 448 -21.57 -21.82 17.22
C LEU A 448 -22.89 -22.57 16.96
N PHE A 449 -23.08 -23.75 17.56
CA PHE A 449 -24.30 -24.56 17.40
C PHE A 449 -25.53 -23.93 18.10
N ASN A 450 -25.33 -22.99 19.02
CA ASN A 450 -26.41 -22.20 19.62
C ASN A 450 -26.80 -20.97 18.77
N MET A 451 -26.10 -20.69 17.67
CA MET A 451 -26.45 -19.61 16.74
C MET A 451 -27.56 -20.07 15.77
N PRO A 452 -28.63 -19.28 15.56
CA PRO A 452 -29.82 -19.72 14.81
C PRO A 452 -29.63 -19.62 13.28
N PHE A 453 -28.54 -20.17 12.73
CA PHE A 453 -28.23 -20.11 11.29
C PHE A 453 -29.42 -20.54 10.41
N GLY A 454 -30.10 -21.63 10.77
CA GLY A 454 -31.26 -22.11 10.02
C GLY A 454 -32.35 -21.05 9.81
N TYR A 455 -32.65 -20.23 10.83
CA TYR A 455 -33.69 -19.19 10.74
C TYR A 455 -33.33 -18.09 9.72
N ILE A 456 -32.06 -17.74 9.61
CA ILE A 456 -31.56 -16.76 8.64
C ILE A 456 -31.53 -17.36 7.23
N LEU A 457 -31.06 -18.60 7.10
CA LEU A 457 -30.87 -19.27 5.81
C LEU A 457 -32.19 -19.65 5.12
N THR A 458 -33.19 -20.12 5.89
CA THR A 458 -34.54 -20.42 5.36
C THR A 458 -35.48 -19.21 5.38
N HIS A 459 -34.96 -17.99 5.52
CA HIS A 459 -35.80 -16.79 5.61
C HIS A 459 -36.44 -16.43 4.25
N PRO A 460 -37.69 -15.88 4.20
CA PRO A 460 -38.34 -15.42 2.96
C PRO A 460 -37.66 -14.27 2.18
N LEU A 461 -36.42 -13.92 2.53
CA LEU A 461 -35.54 -13.05 1.74
C LEU A 461 -34.54 -13.84 0.90
N GLU A 462 -34.53 -15.17 1.02
CA GLU A 462 -33.73 -16.13 0.23
C GLU A 462 -32.23 -15.77 0.11
N PRO A 463 -31.49 -15.51 1.21
CA PRO A 463 -30.11 -15.04 1.14
C PRO A 463 -29.18 -15.97 0.35
N LEU A 464 -29.42 -17.28 0.40
CA LEU A 464 -28.67 -18.29 -0.36
C LEU A 464 -28.85 -18.18 -1.89
N LYS A 465 -29.90 -17.50 -2.38
CA LYS A 465 -30.13 -17.23 -3.82
C LYS A 465 -29.63 -15.85 -4.29
N VAL A 466 -29.12 -15.03 -3.37
CA VAL A 466 -28.72 -13.63 -3.63
C VAL A 466 -27.22 -13.39 -3.37
N CYS A 467 -26.62 -14.11 -2.42
CA CYS A 467 -25.17 -14.08 -2.18
C CYS A 467 -24.39 -14.85 -3.25
N LEU A 468 -23.06 -14.67 -3.30
CA LEU A 468 -22.15 -15.34 -4.25
C LEU A 468 -22.34 -16.87 -4.26
N PRO A 469 -22.72 -17.48 -5.40
CA PRO A 469 -22.82 -18.94 -5.52
C PRO A 469 -21.58 -19.68 -5.01
N SER A 470 -20.35 -19.29 -5.39
CA SER A 470 -19.14 -19.99 -4.93
C SER A 470 -18.88 -19.88 -3.41
N ILE A 471 -19.35 -18.82 -2.73
CA ILE A 471 -19.31 -18.74 -1.25
C ILE A 471 -20.42 -19.58 -0.63
N VAL A 472 -21.62 -19.54 -1.22
CA VAL A 472 -22.77 -20.35 -0.79
C VAL A 472 -22.46 -21.84 -0.88
N ASP A 473 -21.96 -22.31 -2.02
CA ASP A 473 -21.67 -23.71 -2.29
C ASP A 473 -20.59 -24.27 -1.35
N GLU A 474 -19.49 -23.53 -1.16
CA GLU A 474 -18.41 -23.94 -0.25
C GLU A 474 -18.84 -23.89 1.23
N PHE A 475 -19.61 -22.87 1.62
CA PHE A 475 -20.21 -22.80 2.96
C PHE A 475 -21.15 -23.99 3.20
N LEU A 476 -22.07 -24.27 2.27
CA LEU A 476 -23.01 -25.39 2.38
C LEU A 476 -22.27 -26.73 2.41
N ARG A 477 -21.23 -26.91 1.60
CA ARG A 477 -20.34 -28.09 1.57
C ARG A 477 -19.69 -28.31 2.94
N GLN A 478 -19.04 -27.30 3.51
CA GLN A 478 -18.40 -27.43 4.82
C GLN A 478 -19.40 -27.55 5.98
N ALA A 479 -20.55 -26.87 5.92
CA ALA A 479 -21.58 -26.94 6.94
C ALA A 479 -22.29 -28.31 6.97
N LYS A 480 -22.49 -28.94 5.81
CA LYS A 480 -22.99 -30.32 5.65
C LYS A 480 -22.07 -31.31 6.35
N ALA A 481 -20.75 -31.23 6.09
CA ALA A 481 -19.74 -32.06 6.73
C ALA A 481 -19.61 -31.81 8.24
N ALA A 482 -19.71 -30.55 8.69
CA ALA A 482 -19.72 -30.17 10.10
C ALA A 482 -21.00 -30.53 10.87
N ARG A 483 -22.10 -30.84 10.15
CA ARG A 483 -23.46 -31.00 10.68
C ARG A 483 -23.99 -29.77 11.43
N LEU A 484 -23.73 -28.58 10.88
CA LEU A 484 -24.09 -27.29 11.50
C LEU A 484 -25.61 -27.04 11.52
N PHE A 485 -26.38 -27.67 10.62
CA PHE A 485 -27.84 -27.61 10.56
C PHE A 485 -28.45 -28.90 9.99
N ASN A 486 -29.77 -29.03 10.08
CA ASN A 486 -30.50 -30.27 9.82
C ASN A 486 -30.59 -30.63 8.31
N ALA A 487 -30.69 -31.93 8.01
CA ALA A 487 -30.81 -32.44 6.64
C ALA A 487 -32.02 -31.89 5.84
N SER A 488 -33.12 -31.53 6.52
CA SER A 488 -34.30 -30.91 5.89
C SER A 488 -34.04 -29.52 5.33
N VAL A 489 -33.01 -28.82 5.82
CA VAL A 489 -32.55 -27.55 5.25
C VAL A 489 -31.99 -27.85 3.85
N HIS A 490 -31.02 -28.75 3.74
CA HIS A 490 -30.33 -29.06 2.48
C HIS A 490 -31.25 -29.40 1.29
N SER A 491 -32.37 -30.10 1.50
CA SER A 491 -33.31 -30.44 0.42
C SER A 491 -34.03 -29.25 -0.22
N GLU A 492 -34.04 -28.07 0.42
CA GLU A 492 -34.62 -26.84 -0.16
C GLU A 492 -33.60 -26.05 -1.00
N PHE A 493 -32.33 -26.49 -1.07
CA PHE A 493 -31.23 -25.74 -1.70
C PHE A 493 -30.50 -26.45 -2.84
N GLU A 494 -30.66 -27.76 -3.03
CA GLU A 494 -30.04 -28.46 -4.17
C GLU A 494 -30.68 -28.09 -5.54
N ASP A 495 -31.87 -27.46 -5.54
CA ASP A 495 -32.54 -26.85 -6.73
C ASP A 495 -32.07 -25.41 -7.06
N ALA A 496 -31.10 -24.85 -6.32
CA ALA A 496 -30.70 -23.43 -6.43
C ALA A 496 -29.76 -23.11 -7.62
N LEU A 497 -30.16 -23.47 -8.84
CA LEU A 497 -29.51 -23.03 -10.08
C LEU A 497 -29.42 -21.49 -10.14
N GLU A 498 -28.37 -20.93 -10.78
CA GLU A 498 -28.12 -19.49 -10.88
C GLU A 498 -29.39 -18.64 -11.10
N SER A 499 -29.90 -18.03 -10.03
CA SER A 499 -31.14 -17.27 -10.09
C SER A 499 -30.92 -15.93 -10.81
N ASP A 500 -31.92 -15.47 -11.57
CA ASP A 500 -31.95 -14.07 -12.04
C ASP A 500 -31.92 -13.05 -10.88
N LEU A 501 -32.19 -13.49 -9.64
CA LEU A 501 -32.00 -12.68 -8.43
C LEU A 501 -30.52 -12.38 -8.14
N SER A 502 -29.60 -13.33 -8.35
CA SER A 502 -28.15 -13.08 -8.22
C SER A 502 -27.67 -12.17 -9.36
N LYS A 503 -28.17 -12.36 -10.58
CA LYS A 503 -27.83 -11.54 -11.76
C LYS A 503 -28.43 -10.13 -11.73
N THR A 504 -29.55 -9.92 -11.04
CA THR A 504 -30.11 -8.58 -10.79
C THR A 504 -29.52 -7.88 -9.56
N PHE A 505 -28.89 -8.63 -8.64
CA PHE A 505 -27.97 -8.08 -7.64
C PHE A 505 -26.65 -7.65 -8.31
N GLY A 506 -26.06 -8.51 -9.14
CA GLY A 506 -24.83 -8.29 -9.90
C GLY A 506 -24.99 -7.63 -11.28
N GLY A 507 -25.98 -6.74 -11.43
CA GLY A 507 -26.17 -5.89 -12.62
C GLY A 507 -25.18 -4.72 -12.70
N MET A 508 -25.46 -3.65 -13.47
CA MET A 508 -24.54 -2.50 -13.65
C MET A 508 -24.04 -1.80 -12.37
N ASN A 509 -24.64 -2.10 -11.21
CA ASN A 509 -24.15 -1.70 -9.89
C ASN A 509 -23.44 -2.87 -9.18
N ARG A 510 -22.49 -3.56 -9.84
CA ARG A 510 -21.72 -4.68 -9.28
C ARG A 510 -20.93 -4.28 -8.03
N LEU A 511 -21.59 -4.34 -6.88
CA LEU A 511 -20.97 -4.56 -5.58
C LEU A 511 -20.74 -6.08 -5.42
N ASP A 512 -20.12 -6.66 -6.45
CA ASP A 512 -19.89 -8.10 -6.59
C ASP A 512 -18.73 -8.52 -5.67
N MET A 513 -19.05 -8.50 -4.37
CA MET A 513 -18.57 -9.49 -3.41
C MET A 513 -17.08 -9.32 -3.06
N PHE A 514 -16.64 -8.05 -3.06
CA PHE A 514 -15.35 -7.55 -2.57
C PHE A 514 -15.09 -7.91 -1.10
N PHE A 515 -14.09 -8.76 -0.87
CA PHE A 515 -13.49 -9.04 0.43
C PHE A 515 -12.11 -8.32 0.50
N PRO A 516 -11.96 -7.23 1.27
CA PRO A 516 -10.83 -6.30 1.11
C PRO A 516 -9.43 -6.84 1.45
N PHE A 517 -9.34 -8.02 2.05
CA PHE A 517 -8.09 -8.73 2.33
C PHE A 517 -8.00 -10.06 1.56
N ASP A 518 -8.61 -10.16 0.37
CA ASP A 518 -8.22 -11.17 -0.62
C ASP A 518 -6.73 -11.02 -1.05
N PRO A 519 -6.14 -12.00 -1.76
CA PRO A 519 -4.70 -12.27 -1.70
C PRO A 519 -3.76 -11.07 -1.95
N TYR A 520 -2.70 -11.01 -1.14
CA TYR A 520 -1.71 -9.93 -1.22
C TYR A 520 -0.64 -10.24 -2.25
N LEU A 521 -0.57 -9.43 -3.32
CA LEU A 521 0.23 -9.71 -4.53
C LEU A 521 1.47 -8.80 -4.69
N LEU A 522 1.71 -7.85 -3.77
CA LEU A 522 2.84 -6.91 -3.83
C LEU A 522 4.12 -7.56 -3.27
N LYS A 523 5.19 -7.61 -4.06
CA LYS A 523 6.29 -8.58 -3.93
C LYS A 523 7.32 -8.26 -2.83
N GLU A 524 7.68 -6.98 -2.64
CA GLU A 524 8.66 -6.58 -1.63
C GLU A 524 8.05 -6.53 -0.22
N SER A 525 6.76 -6.17 -0.13
CA SER A 525 6.00 -6.01 1.11
C SER A 525 5.28 -7.26 1.60
N ASP A 526 5.06 -8.27 0.75
CA ASP A 526 4.45 -9.57 1.13
C ASP A 526 5.15 -10.23 2.33
N ARG A 527 6.46 -10.01 2.50
CA ARG A 527 7.24 -10.46 3.67
C ARG A 527 6.67 -10.05 5.03
N TYR A 528 5.85 -9.01 5.09
CA TYR A 528 5.15 -8.54 6.28
C TYR A 528 3.77 -9.19 6.46
N MET A 529 3.13 -9.60 5.36
CA MET A 529 1.76 -10.13 5.32
C MET A 529 1.76 -11.67 5.41
N ARG A 530 2.52 -12.37 4.56
CA ARG A 530 2.55 -13.84 4.43
C ARG A 530 2.65 -14.61 5.76
N PRO A 531 3.46 -14.22 6.77
CA PRO A 531 3.52 -14.94 8.05
C PRO A 531 2.20 -14.92 8.83
N ASN A 532 1.35 -13.92 8.56
CA ASN A 532 0.16 -13.55 9.30
C ASN A 532 -1.15 -13.73 8.49
N PHE A 533 -1.06 -14.19 7.25
CA PHE A 533 -2.16 -14.22 6.27
C PHE A 533 -2.55 -15.66 5.90
N GLU A 534 -3.85 -16.00 6.03
CA GLU A 534 -4.40 -17.31 5.65
C GLU A 534 -4.77 -17.28 4.17
N TYR A 535 -3.96 -17.97 3.35
CA TYR A 535 -4.30 -18.26 1.96
C TYR A 535 -5.30 -19.42 1.92
N TRP A 536 -6.19 -19.45 0.92
CA TRP A 536 -7.20 -20.50 0.78
C TRP A 536 -6.59 -21.90 0.69
N SER A 537 -5.45 -22.03 0.00
CA SER A 537 -4.65 -23.27 -0.09
C SER A 537 -4.14 -23.80 1.27
N MET A 538 -4.14 -22.98 2.32
CA MET A 538 -3.77 -23.40 3.69
C MET A 538 -4.97 -23.85 4.54
N VAL A 539 -6.20 -23.60 4.09
CA VAL A 539 -7.43 -23.84 4.85
C VAL A 539 -7.74 -25.34 4.92
N LYS A 540 -7.72 -25.89 6.14
CA LYS A 540 -8.20 -27.25 6.40
C LYS A 540 -9.72 -27.29 6.39
N THR A 541 -10.32 -27.69 5.27
CA THR A 541 -11.78 -27.83 5.15
C THR A 541 -12.32 -28.92 6.09
N THR A 542 -13.62 -28.86 6.40
CA THR A 542 -14.28 -29.87 7.25
C THR A 542 -14.53 -31.21 6.55
N TYR A 543 -14.39 -31.30 5.23
CA TYR A 543 -14.68 -32.51 4.44
C TYR A 543 -13.43 -33.32 4.02
N ASN A 544 -12.22 -32.75 4.06
CA ASN A 544 -10.99 -33.47 3.66
C ASN A 544 -10.62 -34.63 4.62
N ASN A 545 -11.20 -34.71 5.82
CA ASN A 545 -10.87 -35.69 6.86
C ASN A 545 -11.55 -37.07 6.68
N TYR A 546 -12.05 -37.40 5.48
CA TYR A 546 -12.67 -38.71 5.19
C TYR A 546 -11.79 -39.64 4.34
N ASN A 547 -10.63 -39.17 3.87
CA ASN A 547 -9.75 -39.92 2.95
C ASN A 547 -8.41 -40.36 3.58
N SER A 548 -8.20 -40.16 4.89
CA SER A 548 -6.93 -40.45 5.59
C SER A 548 -6.93 -41.75 6.41
N ASP A 549 -8.10 -42.35 6.64
CA ASP A 549 -8.30 -43.33 7.72
C ASP A 549 -8.54 -44.76 7.17
N VAL A 550 -8.15 -45.03 5.92
CA VAL A 550 -8.34 -46.31 5.21
C VAL A 550 -7.14 -46.73 4.35
N ASP A 551 -5.96 -46.82 4.97
CA ASP A 551 -4.82 -47.61 4.47
C ASP A 551 -3.79 -47.87 5.59
N ASP A 552 -4.09 -48.80 6.53
CA ASP A 552 -3.08 -49.50 7.37
C ASP A 552 -3.66 -50.67 8.22
N GLU A 553 -4.25 -51.70 7.60
CA GLU A 553 -4.36 -53.04 8.23
C GLU A 553 -3.89 -54.15 7.26
N LEU A 554 -2.69 -54.66 7.52
CA LEU A 554 -1.99 -55.67 6.74
C LEU A 554 -2.54 -57.09 6.99
N VAL A 555 -2.68 -57.89 5.92
CA VAL A 555 -2.67 -59.36 5.99
C VAL A 555 -1.89 -59.94 4.81
N ASP A 556 -0.73 -60.56 5.07
CA ASP A 556 0.02 -61.34 4.09
C ASP A 556 -0.74 -62.61 3.65
N LEU A 557 -0.69 -62.92 2.35
CA LEU A 557 -0.83 -64.29 1.83
C LEU A 557 0.12 -64.51 0.64
N ASP A 558 0.67 -65.72 0.57
CA ASP A 558 1.85 -66.07 -0.24
C ASP A 558 1.65 -66.14 -1.78
N ALA A 559 2.80 -66.13 -2.46
CA ALA A 559 3.08 -66.25 -3.90
C ALA A 559 2.70 -67.66 -4.49
N PRO A 560 2.93 -68.03 -5.79
CA PRO A 560 3.91 -67.44 -6.73
C PRO A 560 3.60 -67.41 -8.26
N GLU A 561 4.55 -66.79 -8.99
CA GLU A 561 5.02 -67.07 -10.37
C GLU A 561 4.02 -67.22 -11.55
N MET A 562 4.17 -66.36 -12.57
CA MET A 562 4.73 -66.76 -13.88
C MET A 562 4.99 -65.54 -14.82
N ASN A 563 5.55 -65.82 -16.00
CA ASN A 563 6.31 -64.89 -16.86
C ASN A 563 5.62 -64.59 -18.22
N VAL A 564 6.24 -63.69 -19.00
CA VAL A 564 6.12 -63.41 -20.45
C VAL A 564 4.86 -62.68 -20.96
N GLY A 565 5.08 -61.70 -21.86
CA GLY A 565 4.15 -61.47 -22.99
C GLY A 565 3.92 -60.01 -23.39
N SER A 566 4.74 -59.48 -24.31
CA SER A 566 4.37 -58.29 -25.09
C SER A 566 3.52 -58.71 -26.30
N LEU A 567 2.37 -58.08 -26.52
CA LEU A 567 2.02 -57.63 -27.87
C LEU A 567 1.07 -56.41 -27.87
N ASP A 568 1.24 -55.63 -28.93
CA ASP A 568 0.35 -54.61 -29.48
C ASP A 568 -0.98 -55.23 -29.97
N ASP A 569 -2.09 -54.46 -29.91
CA ASP A 569 -3.26 -54.69 -30.76
C ASP A 569 -4.09 -53.40 -30.93
N HIS A 570 -4.29 -53.01 -32.19
CA HIS A 570 -5.01 -51.79 -32.58
C HIS A 570 -6.48 -52.12 -32.89
N VAL A 571 -7.43 -51.37 -32.31
CA VAL A 571 -8.85 -51.47 -32.65
C VAL A 571 -9.43 -50.09 -33.00
N GLU A 572 -9.65 -49.85 -34.29
CA GLU A 572 -10.48 -48.74 -34.79
C GLU A 572 -11.97 -49.10 -34.64
N ILE A 573 -12.79 -48.22 -34.09
CA ILE A 573 -14.26 -48.27 -34.25
C ILE A 573 -14.80 -46.88 -34.60
N ASP A 574 -15.08 -46.74 -35.90
CA ASP A 574 -16.16 -46.00 -36.59
C ASP A 574 -16.75 -44.72 -35.96
N LEU A 575 -16.73 -43.64 -36.74
CA LEU A 575 -17.33 -42.34 -36.45
C LEU A 575 -18.68 -42.19 -37.17
N ASN A 576 -19.81 -42.42 -36.49
CA ASN A 576 -21.14 -42.06 -37.02
C ASN A 576 -22.20 -41.90 -35.90
N SER A 577 -22.30 -40.70 -35.30
CA SER A 577 -23.45 -40.28 -34.47
C SER A 577 -23.49 -38.75 -34.25
N ASP A 578 -23.57 -37.97 -35.33
CA ASP A 578 -23.81 -36.53 -35.25
C ASP A 578 -25.25 -36.25 -34.78
N ASP A 579 -25.43 -35.85 -33.52
CA ASP A 579 -26.65 -35.13 -33.03
C ASP A 579 -26.43 -34.43 -31.67
N ASP A 580 -25.51 -34.90 -30.80
CA ASP A 580 -25.34 -34.36 -29.43
C ASP A 580 -24.50 -33.07 -29.31
N LEU A 581 -23.92 -32.54 -30.40
CA LEU A 581 -22.98 -31.40 -30.33
C LEU A 581 -23.60 -29.99 -30.39
N GLU A 582 -24.87 -29.82 -30.78
CA GLU A 582 -25.48 -28.48 -30.91
C GLU A 582 -26.03 -27.91 -29.59
N TYR A 583 -26.34 -28.75 -28.59
CA TYR A 583 -26.95 -28.28 -27.33
C TYR A 583 -25.99 -27.52 -26.40
N SER A 584 -24.67 -27.65 -26.60
CA SER A 584 -23.66 -27.09 -25.68
C SER A 584 -23.23 -25.64 -25.99
N MET A 585 -23.51 -25.12 -27.19
CA MET A 585 -22.96 -23.82 -27.65
C MET A 585 -23.84 -22.59 -27.37
N ASN A 586 -25.12 -22.74 -27.00
CA ASN A 586 -26.04 -21.61 -26.77
C ASN A 586 -25.97 -21.01 -25.34
N LYS A 587 -24.87 -21.21 -24.60
CA LYS A 587 -24.67 -20.70 -23.22
C LYS A 587 -23.63 -19.58 -23.07
N MET A 588 -23.19 -18.92 -24.16
CA MET A 588 -22.32 -17.73 -24.06
C MET A 588 -22.79 -16.55 -24.92
N SER A 589 -23.61 -15.67 -24.33
CA SER A 589 -23.76 -14.26 -24.77
C SER A 589 -24.55 -13.43 -23.75
N ILE A 590 -23.91 -12.42 -23.16
CA ILE A 590 -24.59 -11.31 -22.47
C ILE A 590 -24.20 -9.97 -23.13
N THR A 591 -24.32 -9.93 -24.47
CA THR A 591 -24.27 -8.69 -25.25
C THR A 591 -25.72 -8.21 -25.47
N PRO A 592 -26.10 -6.97 -25.10
CA PRO A 592 -27.47 -6.50 -25.26
C PRO A 592 -27.83 -6.37 -26.75
N ASN A 593 -28.60 -7.34 -27.25
CA ASN A 593 -28.95 -7.45 -28.66
C ASN A 593 -29.86 -6.27 -29.08
N ARG A 594 -29.31 -5.32 -29.85
CA ARG A 594 -30.03 -4.12 -30.29
C ARG A 594 -31.04 -4.45 -31.39
N SER A 595 -32.21 -4.94 -30.98
CA SER A 595 -33.35 -5.25 -31.85
C SER A 595 -34.01 -4.00 -32.45
N PHE A 596 -33.31 -3.32 -33.35
CA PHE A 596 -33.92 -2.36 -34.26
C PHE A 596 -34.75 -3.13 -35.30
N PHE A 597 -36.06 -3.18 -35.08
CA PHE A 597 -37.01 -3.58 -36.13
C PHE A 597 -36.87 -2.64 -37.34
N HIS A 598 -36.55 -3.20 -38.49
CA HIS A 598 -36.90 -2.57 -39.76
C HIS A 598 -37.51 -3.63 -40.69
N GLN A 599 -38.76 -3.40 -41.10
CA GLN A 599 -39.44 -4.28 -42.06
C GLN A 599 -38.84 -4.05 -43.46
N ILE A 600 -38.74 -5.13 -44.23
CA ILE A 600 -38.34 -5.07 -45.63
C ILE A 600 -39.56 -4.81 -46.53
N MET A 601 -39.32 -4.13 -47.66
CA MET A 601 -40.22 -3.85 -48.79
C MET A 601 -41.37 -2.85 -48.57
N ALA A 602 -41.12 -1.61 -49.02
CA ALA A 602 -41.89 -1.05 -50.14
C ALA A 602 -41.05 -0.04 -50.95
N ASN A 603 -41.29 -0.02 -52.26
CA ASN A 603 -40.93 1.01 -53.26
C ASN A 603 -39.45 1.28 -53.61
N SER A 604 -39.24 1.27 -54.92
CA SER A 604 -38.11 1.78 -55.69
C SER A 604 -37.89 3.30 -55.55
N ASP A 605 -36.64 3.77 -55.69
CA ASP A 605 -36.24 4.46 -56.95
C ASP A 605 -34.71 4.57 -57.13
N THR A 606 -34.30 5.14 -58.27
CA THR A 606 -32.94 5.56 -58.69
C THR A 606 -32.15 6.39 -57.64
N GLY A 607 -30.82 6.55 -57.65
CA GLY A 607 -29.74 6.10 -58.57
C GLY A 607 -28.48 7.03 -58.45
N LEU A 608 -27.47 6.82 -59.32
CA LEU A 608 -26.35 7.74 -59.66
C LEU A 608 -25.07 7.88 -58.76
N THR A 609 -23.95 7.40 -59.34
CA THR A 609 -22.62 8.06 -59.50
C THR A 609 -21.68 8.45 -58.33
N MET A 610 -20.55 7.73 -58.28
CA MET A 610 -19.15 8.19 -58.02
C MET A 610 -18.74 9.41 -58.89
N PRO A 611 -17.67 10.22 -58.61
CA PRO A 611 -16.32 9.73 -58.25
C PRO A 611 -15.34 10.65 -57.45
N ALA A 612 -14.12 10.12 -57.23
CA ALA A 612 -12.78 10.76 -57.36
C ALA A 612 -11.81 10.64 -56.16
N ARG A 613 -10.48 10.62 -56.46
CA ARG A 613 -9.34 10.39 -55.53
C ARG A 613 -8.46 11.64 -55.41
N ILE A 614 -7.80 11.85 -54.27
CA ILE A 614 -6.47 12.53 -54.18
C ILE A 614 -5.56 11.84 -53.11
N ARG A 615 -4.27 11.68 -53.46
CA ARG A 615 -3.02 11.33 -52.72
C ARG A 615 -1.84 11.80 -53.63
N PRO A 616 -0.52 11.80 -53.28
CA PRO A 616 0.23 11.26 -52.12
C PRO A 616 0.86 12.43 -51.29
N SER A 617 2.05 12.46 -50.67
CA SER A 617 3.21 11.54 -50.43
C SER A 617 3.86 11.84 -49.06
N ILE A 618 4.60 10.96 -48.36
CA ILE A 618 5.94 10.34 -48.57
C ILE A 618 7.12 11.32 -48.82
N SER A 619 8.26 11.05 -48.16
CA SER A 619 9.56 11.76 -48.18
C SER A 619 10.71 10.72 -48.17
N PRO A 620 12.02 11.08 -48.22
CA PRO A 620 12.66 12.38 -48.50
C PRO A 620 13.30 12.33 -49.92
N PRO A 621 14.62 12.16 -50.23
CA PRO A 621 15.88 12.23 -49.45
C PRO A 621 16.90 13.30 -49.92
N SER A 622 17.53 14.01 -48.97
CA SER A 622 18.88 14.60 -49.03
C SER A 622 19.32 14.99 -47.61
#